data_AF-A0A9E2DNS2-F1
#
_entry.id   AF-A0A9E2DNS2-F1
#
_cell.length_a   1.000
_cell.length_b   1.000
_cell.length_c   1.000
_cell.angle_alpha   90.00
_cell.angle_beta   90.00
_cell.angle_gamma   90.00
#
_symmetry.space_group_name_H-M   'P 1'
#
loop_
_entity.id
_entity.type
_entity.pdbx_description
1 polymer ?
#
loop_
_entity_poly.entity_id
_entity_poly.type
_entity_poly.pdbx_seq_one_letter_code
_entity_poly.pdbx_strand_id
1 'polypeptide(L)'
;MKPILYSNNKKFKHIVLILTIFFFSCNNYNYQINDIKGENIIVLDTIVENEELNKLINPYRNKIKKLQKVIGYSKKSLSIRDGVLESSLGNLLADILIEESNTTFNKISSKKIDFCLLNFGGIRGNLNKGQITQHDLFTIMPFNNTSTVVKLSGEKVLELIQYINK
;
A
#
# COMPACT_ATOMS: atom_id res chain seq x y z
N MET A 1 -60.55 -46.60 -52.67
CA MET A 1 -59.98 -45.29 -53.08
C MET A 1 -58.46 -45.43 -53.05
N LYS A 2 -57.77 -45.19 -54.17
CA LYS A 2 -56.38 -45.63 -54.42
C LYS A 2 -55.37 -45.03 -53.42
N PRO A 3 -54.32 -45.77 -53.03
CA PRO A 3 -53.39 -45.37 -51.97
C PRO A 3 -52.47 -44.23 -52.40
N ILE A 4 -52.25 -43.29 -51.49
CA ILE A 4 -51.24 -42.23 -51.60
C ILE A 4 -49.87 -42.90 -51.48
N LEU A 5 -49.10 -42.89 -52.57
CA LEU A 5 -47.73 -43.40 -52.62
C LEU A 5 -46.84 -42.56 -51.69
N TYR A 6 -46.55 -43.06 -50.50
CA TYR A 6 -45.51 -42.51 -49.63
C TYR A 6 -44.15 -42.87 -50.24
N SER A 7 -43.57 -41.95 -51.01
CA SER A 7 -42.23 -42.11 -51.56
C SER A 7 -41.22 -42.17 -50.41
N ASN A 8 -40.67 -43.36 -50.16
CA ASN A 8 -39.69 -43.62 -49.10
C ASN A 8 -38.30 -43.14 -49.55
N ASN A 9 -38.17 -41.84 -49.76
CA ASN A 9 -36.98 -41.24 -50.33
C ASN A 9 -35.95 -40.99 -49.21
N LYS A 10 -35.07 -41.97 -48.96
CA LYS A 10 -34.04 -41.92 -47.89
C LYS A 10 -33.24 -40.61 -47.88
N LYS A 11 -32.98 -40.04 -49.07
CA LYS A 11 -32.31 -38.74 -49.24
C LYS A 11 -33.10 -37.59 -48.62
N PHE A 12 -34.43 -37.57 -48.75
CA PHE A 12 -35.28 -36.54 -48.15
C PHE A 12 -35.30 -36.65 -46.62
N LYS A 13 -35.36 -37.88 -46.08
CA LYS A 13 -35.23 -38.09 -44.62
C LYS A 13 -33.85 -37.65 -44.09
N HIS A 14 -32.77 -37.88 -44.83
CA HIS A 14 -31.44 -37.42 -44.44
C HIS A 14 -31.31 -35.90 -44.51
N ILE A 15 -31.92 -35.26 -45.52
CA ILE A 15 -31.96 -33.79 -45.63
C ILE A 15 -32.73 -33.19 -44.45
N VAL A 16 -33.90 -33.73 -44.11
CA VAL A 16 -34.70 -33.26 -42.95
C VAL A 16 -33.92 -33.46 -41.65
N LEU A 17 -33.26 -34.61 -41.46
CA LEU A 17 -32.44 -34.89 -40.28
C LEU A 17 -31.26 -33.91 -40.15
N ILE A 18 -30.54 -33.66 -41.24
CA ILE A 18 -29.42 -32.71 -41.28
C ILE A 18 -29.92 -31.29 -41.01
N LEU A 19 -31.05 -30.88 -41.60
CA LEU A 19 -31.64 -29.56 -41.35
C LEU A 19 -32.02 -29.41 -39.87
N THR A 20 -32.66 -30.42 -39.27
CA THR A 20 -33.05 -30.37 -37.86
C THR A 20 -31.85 -30.27 -36.91
N ILE A 21 -30.74 -30.95 -37.20
CA ILE A 21 -29.52 -30.88 -36.38
C ILE A 21 -28.89 -29.47 -36.46
N PHE A 22 -28.92 -28.84 -37.64
CA PHE A 22 -28.41 -27.48 -37.81
C PHE A 22 -29.21 -26.42 -37.06
N PHE A 23 -30.53 -26.60 -36.90
CA PHE A 23 -31.38 -25.64 -36.17
C PHE A 23 -31.26 -25.73 -34.64
N PHE A 24 -30.73 -26.83 -34.08
CA PHE A 24 -30.56 -27.00 -32.63
C PHE A 24 -29.18 -26.56 -32.10
N SER A 25 -28.26 -26.08 -32.94
CA SER A 25 -26.86 -25.85 -32.56
C SER A 25 -26.51 -24.44 -32.04
N CYS A 26 -27.48 -23.57 -31.75
CA CYS A 26 -27.22 -22.25 -31.19
C CYS A 26 -27.91 -22.06 -29.83
N ASN A 27 -27.23 -22.48 -28.75
CA ASN A 27 -27.53 -21.97 -27.41
C ASN A 27 -26.52 -20.87 -27.07
N ASN A 28 -26.99 -19.62 -27.07
CA ASN A 28 -26.24 -18.49 -26.52
C ASN A 28 -26.29 -18.58 -24.98
N TYR A 29 -25.35 -19.31 -24.39
CA TYR A 29 -25.18 -19.30 -22.94
C TYR A 29 -24.59 -17.95 -22.51
N ASN A 30 -25.44 -17.05 -22.01
CA ASN A 30 -24.98 -15.85 -21.32
C ASN A 30 -24.45 -16.28 -19.94
N TYR A 31 -23.14 -16.43 -19.82
CA TYR A 31 -22.50 -16.61 -18.53
C TYR A 31 -22.67 -15.32 -17.72
N GLN A 32 -23.54 -15.35 -16.72
CA GLN A 32 -23.57 -14.34 -15.66
C GLN A 32 -22.78 -14.89 -14.48
N ILE A 33 -21.79 -14.13 -14.02
CA ILE A 33 -21.06 -14.48 -12.79
C ILE A 33 -22.05 -14.35 -11.63
N ASN A 34 -22.45 -15.50 -11.07
CA ASN A 34 -23.40 -15.54 -9.96
C ASN A 34 -22.72 -15.39 -8.60
N ASP A 35 -21.47 -15.81 -8.47
CA ASP A 35 -20.72 -15.74 -7.22
C ASP A 35 -19.20 -15.78 -7.47
N ILE A 36 -18.44 -15.04 -6.67
CA ILE A 36 -16.97 -15.07 -6.65
C ILE A 36 -16.55 -15.43 -5.23
N LYS A 37 -15.98 -16.62 -5.07
CA LYS A 37 -15.41 -17.06 -3.80
C LYS A 37 -13.90 -16.85 -3.81
N GLY A 38 -13.41 -16.17 -2.78
CA GLY A 38 -11.97 -16.02 -2.51
C GLY A 38 -11.70 -16.36 -1.06
N GLU A 39 -10.56 -17.00 -0.81
CA GLU A 39 -10.05 -17.25 0.53
C GLU A 39 -8.63 -16.69 0.65
N ASN A 40 -8.29 -16.18 1.83
CA ASN A 40 -6.93 -15.74 2.12
C ASN A 40 -6.08 -16.97 2.44
N ILE A 41 -5.03 -17.19 1.65
CA ILE A 41 -4.01 -18.17 1.98
C ILE A 41 -3.08 -17.55 3.01
N ILE A 42 -3.13 -18.04 4.25
CA ILE A 42 -2.26 -17.57 5.33
C ILE A 42 -0.87 -18.13 5.10
N VAL A 43 0.12 -17.25 4.98
CA VAL A 43 1.54 -17.63 4.93
C VAL A 43 2.01 -17.81 6.37
N LEU A 44 2.28 -19.05 6.76
CA LEU A 44 2.82 -19.42 8.08
C LEU A 44 4.34 -19.63 7.99
N ASP A 45 5.06 -19.42 9.11
CA ASP A 45 6.52 -19.61 9.20
C ASP A 45 6.95 -21.09 9.01
N THR A 46 6.01 -22.02 8.95
CA THR A 46 6.22 -23.46 8.76
C THR A 46 6.53 -23.87 7.31
N ILE A 47 6.54 -22.93 6.37
CA ILE A 47 6.84 -23.20 4.95
C ILE A 47 8.34 -23.49 4.80
N VAL A 48 8.66 -24.62 4.15
CA VAL A 48 10.05 -25.03 3.88
C VAL A 48 10.77 -23.92 3.13
N GLU A 49 11.91 -23.48 3.68
CA GLU A 49 12.75 -22.47 3.04
C GLU A 49 13.18 -22.92 1.65
N ASN A 50 12.92 -22.08 0.64
CA ASN A 50 13.40 -22.33 -0.71
C ASN A 50 14.85 -21.84 -0.83
N GLU A 51 15.79 -22.77 -1.01
CA GLU A 51 17.22 -22.46 -1.11
C GLU A 51 17.57 -21.51 -2.25
N GLU A 52 16.90 -21.63 -3.41
CA GLU A 52 17.14 -20.79 -4.57
C GLU A 52 16.69 -19.34 -4.29
N LEU A 53 15.51 -19.17 -3.69
CA LEU A 53 14.99 -17.88 -3.24
C LEU A 53 15.89 -17.25 -2.17
N ASN A 54 16.39 -18.04 -1.22
CA ASN A 54 17.33 -17.57 -0.21
C ASN A 54 18.65 -17.10 -0.85
N LYS A 55 19.20 -17.85 -1.81
CA LYS A 55 20.41 -17.43 -2.56
C LYS A 55 20.16 -16.12 -3.31
N LEU A 56 18.98 -15.93 -3.87
CA LEU A 56 18.58 -14.69 -4.56
C LEU A 56 18.48 -13.49 -3.60
N ILE A 57 17.87 -13.67 -2.42
CA ILE A 57 17.55 -12.56 -1.48
C ILE A 57 18.75 -12.19 -0.59
N ASN A 58 19.63 -13.14 -0.26
CA ASN A 58 20.73 -12.95 0.69
C ASN A 58 21.66 -11.75 0.40
N PRO A 59 22.05 -11.45 -0.85
CA PRO A 59 22.85 -10.27 -1.15
C PRO A 59 22.16 -8.95 -0.72
N TYR A 60 20.84 -8.86 -0.87
CA TYR A 60 20.05 -7.69 -0.47
C TYR A 60 19.92 -7.60 1.06
N ARG A 61 19.65 -8.74 1.73
CA ARG A 61 19.64 -8.82 3.20
C ARG A 61 20.97 -8.33 3.78
N ASN A 62 22.09 -8.76 3.21
CA ASN A 62 23.42 -8.34 3.67
C ASN A 62 23.69 -6.85 3.48
N LYS A 63 23.15 -6.22 2.43
CA LYS A 63 23.20 -4.75 2.27
C LYS A 63 22.38 -4.05 3.36
N ILE A 64 21.19 -4.56 3.66
CA ILE A 64 20.28 -3.99 4.68
C ILE A 64 20.84 -4.16 6.09
N LYS A 65 21.57 -5.25 6.39
CA LYS A 65 22.24 -5.45 7.69
C LYS A 65 23.14 -4.27 8.09
N LYS A 66 23.69 -3.52 7.14
CA LYS A 66 24.48 -2.31 7.42
C LYS A 66 23.67 -1.24 8.16
N LEU A 67 22.35 -1.22 7.98
CA LEU A 67 21.43 -0.30 8.65
C LEU A 67 21.15 -0.68 10.11
N GLN A 68 21.56 -1.87 10.56
CA GLN A 68 21.44 -2.31 11.95
C GLN A 68 22.48 -1.65 12.87
N LYS A 69 23.32 -0.76 12.35
CA LYS A 69 24.25 0.02 13.16
C LYS A 69 23.45 0.87 14.16
N VAL A 70 23.77 0.72 15.44
CA VAL A 70 23.21 1.54 16.53
C VAL A 70 23.70 2.98 16.39
N ILE A 71 22.75 3.91 16.42
CA ILE A 71 22.97 5.37 16.31
C ILE A 71 22.55 6.12 17.57
N GLY A 72 21.83 5.47 18.47
CA GLY A 72 21.36 6.09 19.70
C GLY A 72 20.63 5.13 20.62
N TYR A 73 20.03 5.69 21.67
CA TYR A 73 19.25 4.94 22.64
C TYR A 73 18.04 5.75 23.09
N SER A 74 16.86 5.11 23.10
CA SER A 74 15.66 5.69 23.69
C SER A 74 15.36 5.11 25.07
N LYS A 75 15.12 5.99 26.05
CA LYS A 75 14.70 5.59 27.40
C LYS A 75 13.26 5.07 27.45
N LYS A 76 12.41 5.46 26.49
CA LYS A 76 10.97 5.16 26.43
C LYS A 76 10.56 4.83 25.00
N SER A 77 9.51 4.05 24.82
CA SER A 77 8.92 3.89 23.49
C SER A 77 8.12 5.15 23.14
N LEU A 78 8.25 5.64 21.91
CA LEU A 78 7.50 6.77 21.37
C LEU A 78 6.61 6.28 20.22
N SER A 79 5.38 6.76 20.17
CA SER A 79 4.43 6.39 19.13
C SER A 79 3.79 7.63 18.52
N ILE A 80 3.32 7.50 17.28
CA ILE A 80 2.41 8.48 16.67
C ILE A 80 0.98 8.30 17.18
N ARG A 81 0.67 7.19 17.87
CA ARG A 81 -0.68 6.78 18.31
C ARG A 81 -0.94 7.00 19.80
N ASP A 82 -0.03 7.66 20.52
CA ASP A 82 -0.17 7.93 21.95
C ASP A 82 -0.88 9.26 22.25
N GLY A 83 -1.41 9.91 21.22
CA GLY A 83 -2.35 11.03 21.33
C GLY A 83 -3.20 11.18 20.06
N VAL A 84 -4.08 12.18 20.04
CA VAL A 84 -5.08 12.37 18.97
C VAL A 84 -4.54 13.28 17.86
N LEU A 85 -4.13 14.50 18.21
CA LEU A 85 -3.53 15.47 17.29
C LEU A 85 -2.03 15.65 17.54
N GLU A 86 -1.60 15.51 18.79
CA GLU A 86 -0.22 15.59 19.24
C GLU A 86 0.23 14.19 19.71
N SER A 87 1.51 13.85 19.51
CA SER A 87 2.06 12.55 19.90
C SER A 87 3.54 12.66 20.27
N SER A 88 4.03 11.74 21.10
CA SER A 88 5.41 11.83 21.57
C SER A 88 6.44 11.67 20.45
N LEU A 89 6.17 10.79 19.47
CA LEU A 89 7.05 10.61 18.32
C LEU A 89 6.91 11.77 17.33
N GLY A 90 5.70 12.29 17.12
CA GLY A 90 5.46 13.46 16.28
C GLY A 90 6.22 14.69 16.78
N ASN A 91 6.20 14.93 18.09
CA ASN A 91 6.93 16.03 18.72
C ASN A 91 8.44 15.90 18.51
N LEU A 92 9.02 14.72 18.78
CA LEU A 92 10.45 14.49 18.57
C LEU A 92 10.86 14.76 17.11
N LEU A 93 10.06 14.29 16.15
CA LEU A 93 10.35 14.47 14.73
C LEU A 93 10.20 15.93 14.29
N ALA A 94 9.21 16.65 14.84
CA ALA A 94 9.03 18.08 14.60
C ALA A 94 10.23 18.88 15.14
N ASP A 95 10.70 18.58 16.37
CA ASP A 95 11.86 19.23 16.97
C ASP A 95 13.12 19.03 16.12
N ILE A 96 13.41 17.79 15.72
CA ILE A 96 14.56 17.46 14.86
C ILE A 96 14.46 18.23 13.53
N LEU A 97 13.29 18.26 12.89
CA LEU A 97 13.12 18.94 11.62
C LEU A 97 13.29 20.45 11.75
N ILE A 98 12.78 21.07 12.83
CA ILE A 98 12.99 22.49 13.11
C ILE A 98 14.47 22.77 13.32
N GLU A 99 15.18 21.97 14.12
CA GLU A 99 16.60 22.15 14.43
C GLU A 99 17.46 22.08 13.15
N GLU A 100 17.30 21.01 12.37
CA GLU A 100 18.05 20.79 11.12
C GLU A 100 17.71 21.84 10.06
N SER A 101 16.41 22.15 9.89
CA SER A 101 15.98 23.11 8.86
C SER A 101 16.37 24.54 9.23
N ASN A 102 16.37 24.92 10.51
CA ASN A 102 16.78 26.25 10.96
C ASN A 102 18.25 26.53 10.66
N THR A 103 19.13 25.53 10.78
CA THR A 103 20.56 25.70 10.48
C THR A 103 20.79 26.21 9.05
N THR A 104 20.01 25.71 8.09
CA THR A 104 20.10 26.13 6.69
C THR A 104 19.27 27.39 6.43
N PHE A 105 18.03 27.44 6.93
CA PHE A 105 17.12 28.55 6.70
C PHE A 105 17.66 29.87 7.27
N ASN A 106 18.27 29.84 8.46
CA ASN A 106 18.84 31.02 9.10
C ASN A 106 19.99 31.62 8.27
N LYS A 107 20.85 30.78 7.68
CA LYS A 107 21.97 31.24 6.82
C LYS A 107 21.50 32.01 5.59
N ILE A 108 20.32 31.69 5.07
CA ILE A 108 19.79 32.25 3.81
C ILE A 108 18.87 33.45 4.08
N SER A 109 18.11 33.41 5.18
CA SER A 109 17.02 34.36 5.44
C SER A 109 17.25 35.29 6.63
N SER A 110 18.25 35.00 7.48
CA SER A 110 18.44 35.62 8.79
C SER A 110 17.21 35.54 9.71
N LYS A 111 16.33 34.55 9.49
CA LYS A 111 15.11 34.29 10.27
C LYS A 111 15.17 32.91 10.93
N LYS A 112 14.14 32.61 11.72
CA LYS A 112 13.90 31.30 12.34
C LYS A 112 12.52 30.79 11.92
N ILE A 113 12.38 29.47 11.87
CA ILE A 113 11.13 28.76 11.64
C ILE A 113 10.32 28.79 12.94
N ASP A 114 9.03 29.14 12.84
CA ASP A 114 8.15 29.29 14.00
C ASP A 114 7.53 27.96 14.48
N PHE A 115 7.14 27.09 13.54
CA PHE A 115 6.58 25.77 13.84
C PHE A 115 6.80 24.77 12.70
N CYS A 116 6.63 23.48 13.01
CA CYS A 116 6.65 22.39 12.03
C CYS A 116 5.28 21.70 12.04
N LEU A 117 4.81 21.32 10.86
CA LEU A 117 3.62 20.50 10.69
C LEU A 117 4.00 19.19 10.02
N LEU A 118 3.66 18.08 10.67
CA LEU A 118 3.82 16.74 10.14
C LEU A 118 2.45 16.08 10.02
N ASN A 119 2.17 15.52 8.84
CA ASN A 119 0.95 14.75 8.65
C ASN A 119 1.08 13.37 9.31
N PHE A 120 0.03 12.95 10.02
CA PHE A 120 0.00 11.68 10.75
C PHE A 120 0.37 10.47 9.86
N GLY A 121 -0.18 10.41 8.64
CA GLY A 121 0.02 9.29 7.72
C GLY A 121 1.45 9.14 7.17
N GLY A 122 2.29 10.16 7.32
CA GLY A 122 3.69 10.17 6.87
C GLY A 122 4.62 9.41 7.81
N ILE A 123 4.21 9.20 9.07
CA ILE A 123 4.96 8.45 10.08
C ILE A 123 4.40 7.03 10.14
N ARG A 124 5.26 6.03 9.89
CA ARG A 124 4.83 4.66 9.57
C ARG A 124 5.21 3.61 10.62
N GLY A 125 5.97 4.02 11.64
CA GLY A 125 6.45 3.13 12.70
C GLY A 125 6.48 3.81 14.06
N ASN A 126 6.91 3.05 15.06
CA ASN A 126 7.16 3.53 16.41
C ASN A 126 8.67 3.52 16.69
N LEU A 127 9.12 4.37 17.61
CA LEU A 127 10.47 4.30 18.14
C LEU A 127 10.44 3.47 19.42
N ASN A 128 11.06 2.30 19.43
CA ASN A 128 11.06 1.44 20.61
C ASN A 128 12.07 1.92 21.66
N LYS A 129 11.77 1.66 22.94
CA LYS A 129 12.76 1.75 24.02
C LYS A 129 13.95 0.84 23.70
N GLY A 130 15.16 1.31 23.98
CA GLY A 130 16.37 0.53 23.77
C GLY A 130 17.29 1.16 22.73
N GLN A 131 18.10 0.32 22.10
CA GLN A 131 18.98 0.73 21.00
C GLN A 131 18.16 1.18 19.79
N ILE A 132 18.59 2.28 19.18
CA ILE A 132 18.01 2.82 17.95
C ILE A 132 19.02 2.60 16.85
N THR A 133 18.58 2.05 15.72
CA THR A 133 19.39 1.78 14.53
C THR A 133 18.94 2.65 13.35
N GLN A 134 19.74 2.71 12.29
CA GLN A 134 19.31 3.37 11.05
C GLN A 134 18.10 2.67 10.43
N HIS A 135 18.01 1.35 10.58
CA HIS A 135 16.86 0.57 10.12
C HIS A 135 15.55 1.07 10.75
N ASP A 136 15.56 1.35 12.06
CA ASP A 136 14.39 1.88 12.76
C ASP A 136 13.93 3.23 12.17
N LEU A 137 14.88 4.10 11.81
CA LEU A 137 14.55 5.39 11.18
C LEU A 137 13.89 5.20 9.80
N PHE A 138 14.39 4.27 8.99
CA PHE A 138 13.77 3.91 7.71
C PHE A 138 12.41 3.23 7.88
N THR A 139 12.15 2.57 9.00
CA THR A 139 10.81 2.05 9.31
C THR A 139 9.85 3.17 9.72
N ILE A 140 10.33 4.16 10.48
CA ILE A 140 9.51 5.27 10.98
C ILE A 140 9.16 6.26 9.85
N MET A 141 10.12 6.65 9.02
CA MET A 141 9.94 7.54 7.86
C MET A 141 10.49 6.87 6.59
N PRO A 142 9.76 5.91 6.00
CA PRO A 142 10.25 5.11 4.87
C PRO A 142 10.28 5.87 3.54
N PHE A 143 9.69 7.05 3.49
CA PHE A 143 9.62 7.84 2.28
C PHE A 143 10.82 8.79 2.20
N ASN A 144 11.39 8.92 1.02
CA ASN A 144 12.44 9.89 0.75
C ASN A 144 11.86 11.31 0.61
N ASN A 145 11.26 11.80 1.70
CA ASN A 145 10.62 13.11 1.76
C ASN A 145 11.65 14.24 1.86
N THR A 146 11.28 15.42 1.38
CA THR A 146 12.08 16.64 1.50
C THR A 146 11.42 17.60 2.48
N SER A 147 12.20 18.18 3.40
CA SER A 147 11.74 19.27 4.27
C SER A 147 11.58 20.56 3.46
N THR A 148 10.45 21.25 3.60
CA THR A 148 10.16 22.52 2.91
C THR A 148 9.75 23.58 3.92
N VAL A 149 10.36 24.76 3.81
CA VAL A 149 9.97 25.93 4.61
C VAL A 149 9.03 26.81 3.77
N VAL A 150 7.85 27.08 4.31
CA VAL A 150 6.84 27.96 3.69
C VAL A 150 6.56 29.16 4.58
N LYS A 151 6.35 30.32 3.97
CA LYS A 151 5.89 31.53 4.68
C LYS A 151 4.38 31.62 4.58
N LEU A 152 3.70 31.72 5.71
CA LEU A 152 2.27 31.94 5.80
C LEU A 152 1.97 33.29 6.45
N SER A 153 0.85 33.91 6.08
CA SER A 153 0.28 35.02 6.86
C SER A 153 -0.38 34.46 8.12
N GLY A 154 -0.53 35.30 9.16
CA GLY A 154 -1.21 34.89 10.40
C GLY A 154 -2.63 34.36 10.15
N GLU A 155 -3.38 34.97 9.23
CA GLU A 155 -4.71 34.49 8.81
C GLU A 155 -4.67 33.06 8.28
N LYS A 156 -3.68 32.73 7.43
CA LYS A 156 -3.52 31.37 6.90
C LYS A 156 -3.10 30.36 7.96
N VAL A 157 -2.36 30.79 8.99
CA VAL A 157 -2.07 29.93 10.15
C VAL A 157 -3.35 29.63 10.92
N LEU A 158 -4.24 30.62 11.11
CA LEU A 158 -5.54 30.39 11.77
C LEU A 158 -6.44 29.47 10.96
N GLU A 159 -6.53 29.66 9.63
CA GLU A 159 -7.27 28.76 8.74
C GLU A 159 -6.73 27.32 8.81
N LEU A 160 -5.41 27.15 8.85
CA LEU A 160 -4.76 25.84 8.97
C LEU A 160 -5.14 25.14 10.28
N ILE A 161 -5.08 25.84 11.42
CA ILE A 161 -5.47 25.30 12.72
C ILE A 161 -6.96 24.91 12.72
N GLN A 162 -7.82 25.76 12.14
CA GLN A 162 -9.25 25.46 12.01
C GLN A 162 -9.52 24.24 11.12
N TYR A 163 -8.71 24.02 10.08
CA TYR A 163 -8.83 22.83 9.22
C TYR A 163 -8.47 21.55 9.96
N ILE A 164 -7.40 21.58 10.78
CA ILE A 164 -6.90 20.41 11.52
C ILE A 164 -7.82 20.04 12.70
N ASN A 165 -8.45 21.03 13.32
CA ASN A 165 -9.30 20.83 14.51
C ASN A 165 -10.76 20.42 14.21
N LYS A 166 -11.06 20.00 12.97
CA LYS A 166 -12.39 19.50 12.57
C LYS A 166 -12.45 17.98 12.66
#